data_AF-A0A5Q0LPQ3-F1
#
_entry.id   AF-A0A5Q0LPQ3-F1
#
_cell.length_a   1.000
_cell.length_b   1.000
_cell.length_c   1.000
_cell.angle_alpha   90.00
_cell.angle_beta   90.00
_cell.angle_gamma   90.00
#
_symmetry.space_group_name_H-M   'P 1'
#
loop_
_entity.id
_entity.type
_entity.pdbx_description
1 polymer ?
#
loop_
_entity_poly.entity_id
_entity_poly.type
_entity_poly.pdbx_seq_one_letter_code
_entity_poly.pdbx_strand_id
1 'polypeptide(L)'
;MMRPMRALFPLLLLSMLVTGCDAGKKDGAAADSADLDAAARVWGVAPELVYVTKVSGFTVFQQSVGEYKDEFAAAYRSDKGSTKFGLFVGRGTITAESCPKQPLGEVADRQVTCEHDGDAWYRKAGDSHEYAVPGNGVVIRLIADADKVDRTILRKAAESAHRPDDVELAALLPTSNGAGT
;
A
#
# COMPACT_ATOMS: atom_id res chain seq x y z
N MET A 1 55.78 -38.12 -43.61
CA MET A 1 56.88 -37.42 -42.90
C MET A 1 56.21 -36.48 -41.90
N MET A 2 55.92 -36.88 -40.65
CA MET A 2 56.80 -36.80 -39.45
C MET A 2 57.62 -35.50 -39.46
N ARG A 3 57.52 -34.58 -38.49
CA ARG A 3 57.24 -34.73 -37.05
C ARG A 3 56.86 -33.36 -36.41
N PRO A 4 56.32 -33.39 -35.17
CA PRO A 4 55.73 -32.27 -34.42
C PRO A 4 56.75 -31.61 -33.48
N MET A 5 56.36 -30.50 -32.84
CA MET A 5 57.00 -30.11 -31.58
C MET A 5 56.00 -29.45 -30.61
N ARG A 6 55.88 -30.10 -29.45
CA ARG A 6 55.17 -29.68 -28.24
C ARG A 6 55.84 -28.45 -27.62
N ALA A 7 55.03 -27.57 -27.03
CA ALA A 7 55.42 -26.83 -25.83
C ALA A 7 54.20 -26.69 -24.89
N LEU A 8 54.47 -26.87 -23.60
CA LEU A 8 53.54 -26.99 -22.48
C LEU A 8 53.03 -25.62 -21.94
N PHE A 9 51.76 -25.61 -21.49
CA PHE A 9 51.13 -25.00 -20.27
C PHE A 9 51.65 -23.67 -19.69
N PRO A 10 50.77 -22.73 -19.24
CA PRO A 10 49.96 -22.98 -18.03
C PRO A 10 48.55 -22.34 -17.92
N LEU A 11 47.84 -22.79 -16.87
CA LEU A 11 46.62 -22.27 -16.21
C LEU A 11 46.38 -20.75 -16.30
N LEU A 12 45.12 -20.37 -16.54
CA LEU A 12 44.49 -19.19 -15.94
C LEU A 12 42.98 -19.43 -15.79
N LEU A 13 42.55 -19.51 -14.53
CA LEU A 13 41.18 -19.33 -14.08
C LEU A 13 40.73 -17.90 -14.41
N LEU A 14 39.52 -17.71 -14.94
CA LEU A 14 38.70 -16.55 -14.59
C LEU A 14 37.20 -16.80 -14.81
N SER A 15 36.56 -17.06 -13.67
CA SER A 15 35.22 -16.71 -13.22
C SER A 15 34.30 -15.88 -14.12
N MET A 16 33.07 -16.38 -14.26
CA MET A 16 31.79 -15.69 -14.06
C MET A 16 31.66 -14.27 -14.63
N LEU A 17 30.97 -14.15 -15.77
CA LEU A 17 30.09 -13.01 -16.05
C LEU A 17 28.76 -13.56 -16.56
N VAL A 18 27.89 -13.93 -15.63
CA VAL A 18 26.45 -14.02 -15.91
C VAL A 18 25.96 -12.58 -15.99
N THR A 19 26.09 -11.96 -17.17
CA THR A 19 25.34 -10.73 -17.49
C THR A 19 23.91 -11.14 -17.81
N GLY A 20 23.16 -11.47 -16.75
CA GLY A 20 21.70 -11.49 -16.78
C GLY A 20 21.21 -10.06 -16.64
N CYS A 21 21.28 -9.28 -17.72
CA CYS A 21 20.53 -8.03 -17.81
C CYS A 21 19.15 -8.39 -18.39
N ASP A 22 18.33 -9.03 -17.56
CA ASP A 22 16.90 -9.15 -17.85
C ASP A 22 16.29 -7.80 -17.47
N ALA A 23 16.23 -6.88 -18.43
CA ALA A 23 15.37 -5.70 -18.33
C ALA A 23 13.91 -6.16 -18.55
N GLY A 24 13.46 -7.05 -17.67
CA GLY A 24 12.09 -7.47 -17.54
C GLY A 24 11.28 -6.29 -17.02
N LYS A 25 10.26 -5.95 -17.78
CA LYS A 25 9.10 -5.10 -17.43
C LYS A 25 8.90 -4.96 -15.91
N LYS A 26 9.19 -3.77 -15.37
CA LYS A 26 8.92 -3.40 -13.98
C LYS A 26 7.41 -3.31 -13.76
N ASP A 27 6.77 -4.43 -13.48
CA ASP A 27 5.48 -4.44 -12.80
C ASP A 27 5.78 -4.51 -11.29
N GLY A 28 5.53 -3.40 -10.57
CA GLY A 28 5.23 -3.37 -9.13
C GLY A 28 6.24 -3.98 -8.14
N ALA A 29 7.56 -3.75 -8.32
CA ALA A 29 8.51 -4.08 -7.25
C ALA A 29 8.29 -3.12 -6.06
N ALA A 30 8.18 -3.66 -4.84
CA ALA A 30 8.03 -2.85 -3.64
C ALA A 30 9.10 -1.75 -3.56
N ALA A 31 8.71 -0.59 -3.02
CA ALA A 31 9.56 0.57 -2.95
C ALA A 31 10.89 0.27 -2.24
N ASP A 32 11.95 0.98 -2.62
CA ASP A 32 13.22 0.88 -1.91
C ASP A 32 13.04 1.14 -0.40
N SER A 33 13.61 0.26 0.42
CA SER A 33 13.42 0.31 1.87
C SER A 33 13.90 1.63 2.49
N ALA A 34 14.97 2.23 1.97
CA ALA A 34 15.50 3.47 2.50
C ALA A 34 14.62 4.67 2.12
N ASP A 35 14.08 4.68 0.90
CA ASP A 35 13.15 5.72 0.44
C ASP A 35 11.83 5.66 1.22
N LEU A 36 11.31 4.45 1.45
CA LEU A 36 10.11 4.24 2.25
C LEU A 36 10.32 4.66 3.71
N ASP A 37 11.47 4.32 4.30
CA ASP A 37 11.84 4.75 5.64
C ASP A 37 11.97 6.27 5.75
N ALA A 38 12.54 6.93 4.73
CA ALA A 38 12.65 8.38 4.69
C ALA A 38 11.27 9.04 4.60
N ALA A 39 10.40 8.55 3.72
CA ALA A 39 9.03 9.03 3.56
C ALA A 39 8.20 8.84 4.84
N ALA A 40 8.24 7.64 5.44
CA ALA A 40 7.52 7.33 6.66
C ALA A 40 7.90 8.27 7.83
N ARG A 41 9.18 8.62 7.95
CA ARG A 41 9.64 9.61 8.94
C ARG A 41 9.04 11.00 8.74
N VAL A 42 8.85 11.45 7.49
CA VAL A 42 8.21 12.74 7.18
C VAL A 42 6.75 12.74 7.63
N TRP A 43 6.06 11.62 7.49
CA TRP A 43 4.66 11.46 7.90
C TRP A 43 4.47 11.11 9.38
N GLY A 44 5.55 10.80 10.11
CA GLY A 44 5.49 10.41 11.51
C GLY A 44 4.92 9.01 11.75
N VAL A 45 4.97 8.13 10.74
CA VAL A 45 4.42 6.76 10.84
C VAL A 45 5.54 5.72 10.80
N ALA A 46 5.24 4.51 11.28
CA ALA A 46 6.16 3.41 11.11
C ALA A 46 6.13 2.91 9.65
N PRO A 47 7.29 2.59 9.03
CA PRO A 47 7.35 2.23 7.62
C PRO A 47 6.41 1.09 7.26
N GLU A 48 6.21 0.09 8.13
CA GLU A 48 5.31 -1.05 7.93
C GLU A 48 3.82 -0.68 7.85
N LEU A 49 3.43 0.53 8.24
CA LEU A 49 2.04 1.01 8.17
C LEU A 49 1.71 1.68 6.83
N VAL A 50 2.72 2.01 6.01
CA VAL A 50 2.50 2.69 4.73
C VAL A 50 1.89 1.72 3.70
N TYR A 51 0.61 1.88 3.38
CA TYR A 51 -0.05 1.14 2.31
C TYR A 51 -0.70 2.08 1.32
N VAL A 52 -0.87 1.60 0.10
CA VAL A 52 -1.59 2.26 -0.97
C VAL A 52 -2.69 1.34 -1.47
N THR A 53 -3.61 1.91 -2.24
CA THR A 53 -4.59 1.15 -3.00
C THR A 53 -4.81 1.80 -4.35
N LYS A 54 -5.26 0.98 -5.32
CA LYS A 54 -5.59 1.43 -6.66
C LYS A 54 -7.01 1.01 -7.00
N VAL A 55 -7.86 2.00 -7.28
CA VAL A 55 -9.21 1.76 -7.78
C VAL A 55 -9.55 2.80 -8.85
N SER A 56 -10.11 2.34 -9.97
CA SER A 56 -10.40 3.21 -11.11
C SER A 56 -11.28 4.40 -10.73
N GLY A 57 -10.90 5.60 -11.18
CA GLY A 57 -11.63 6.83 -10.94
C GLY A 57 -11.35 7.49 -9.59
N PHE A 58 -10.38 6.98 -8.81
CA PHE A 58 -9.92 7.61 -7.58
C PHE A 58 -8.41 7.77 -7.58
N THR A 59 -7.96 8.93 -7.12
CA THR A 59 -6.54 9.27 -6.95
C THR A 59 -6.27 9.69 -5.52
N VAL A 60 -5.09 9.37 -4.99
CA VAL A 60 -4.69 9.79 -3.65
C VAL A 60 -4.70 11.32 -3.55
N PHE A 61 -5.32 11.83 -2.49
CA PHE A 61 -5.21 13.23 -2.10
C PHE A 61 -3.99 13.40 -1.21
N GLN A 62 -2.84 13.57 -1.86
CA GLN A 62 -1.51 13.70 -1.30
C GLN A 62 -1.41 14.54 0.00
N GLN A 63 -2.13 15.66 0.10
CA GLN A 63 -2.12 16.52 1.29
C GLN A 63 -2.77 15.89 2.53
N SER A 64 -3.46 14.76 2.39
CA SER A 64 -4.02 13.99 3.52
C SER A 64 -3.11 12.87 4.02
N VAL A 65 -1.98 12.63 3.36
CA VAL A 65 -1.06 11.56 3.74
C VAL A 65 -0.32 11.95 5.02
N GLY A 66 -0.41 11.11 6.04
CA GLY A 66 0.21 11.39 7.33
C GLY A 66 -0.17 10.40 8.42
N GLU A 67 0.26 10.70 9.64
CA GLU A 67 -0.24 10.06 10.85
C GLU A 67 -1.63 10.61 11.24
N TYR A 68 -2.51 9.71 11.68
CA TYR A 68 -3.77 10.06 12.33
C TYR A 68 -4.13 9.00 13.38
N LYS A 69 -4.11 9.38 14.66
CA LYS A 69 -4.42 8.51 15.81
C LYS A 69 -3.59 7.23 15.84
N ASP A 70 -2.27 7.38 15.72
CA ASP A 70 -1.26 6.31 15.69
C ASP A 70 -1.35 5.36 14.46
N GLU A 71 -2.14 5.74 13.45
CA GLU A 71 -2.29 5.03 12.19
C GLU A 71 -1.68 5.81 11.03
N PHE A 72 -1.29 5.11 9.96
CA PHE A 72 -1.08 5.76 8.67
C PHE A 72 -2.44 6.06 8.04
N ALA A 73 -2.62 7.28 7.53
CA ALA A 73 -3.84 7.70 6.85
C ALA A 73 -3.54 8.30 5.46
N ALA A 74 -4.44 8.03 4.51
CA ALA A 74 -4.49 8.67 3.20
C ALA A 74 -5.93 8.70 2.68
N ALA A 75 -6.39 9.85 2.18
CA ALA A 75 -7.68 9.94 1.50
C ALA A 75 -7.51 9.76 -0.01
N TYR A 76 -8.46 9.09 -0.64
CA TYR A 76 -8.56 8.94 -2.10
C TYR A 76 -9.79 9.68 -2.57
N ARG A 77 -9.63 10.60 -3.51
CA ARG A 77 -10.73 11.41 -4.06
C ARG A 77 -11.10 10.89 -5.42
N SER A 78 -12.39 10.91 -5.71
CA SER A 78 -12.89 10.68 -7.04
C SER A 78 -12.29 11.72 -7.99
N ASP A 79 -11.87 11.29 -9.17
CA ASP A 79 -11.43 12.17 -10.25
C ASP A 79 -12.61 13.04 -10.77
N LYS A 80 -13.84 12.69 -10.37
CA LYS A 80 -15.08 13.40 -10.68
C LYS A 80 -15.84 13.76 -9.39
N GLY A 81 -16.14 15.04 -9.20
CA GLY A 81 -16.94 15.51 -8.07
C GLY A 81 -16.19 15.54 -6.74
N SER A 82 -16.90 15.38 -5.63
CA SER A 82 -16.37 15.55 -4.27
C SER A 82 -16.31 14.25 -3.44
N THR A 83 -16.66 13.12 -4.04
CA THR A 83 -16.64 11.80 -3.38
C THR A 83 -15.21 11.42 -2.97
N LYS A 84 -15.07 10.79 -1.80
CA LYS A 84 -13.79 10.29 -1.28
C LYS A 84 -13.98 9.06 -0.41
N PHE A 85 -12.92 8.29 -0.23
CA PHE A 85 -12.78 7.31 0.85
C PHE A 85 -11.44 7.50 1.56
N GLY A 86 -11.34 7.06 2.81
CA GLY A 86 -10.09 7.05 3.57
C GLY A 86 -9.49 5.66 3.61
N LEU A 87 -8.17 5.57 3.55
CA LEU A 87 -7.36 4.40 3.89
C LEU A 87 -6.67 4.70 5.22
N PHE A 88 -6.80 3.78 6.17
CA PHE A 88 -6.18 3.84 7.48
C PHE A 88 -5.47 2.53 7.78
N VAL A 89 -4.27 2.57 8.33
CA VAL A 89 -3.51 1.36 8.67
C VAL A 89 -2.96 1.47 10.08
N GLY A 90 -3.46 0.62 10.95
CA GLY A 90 -3.02 0.47 12.32
C GLY A 90 -2.50 -0.92 12.60
N ARG A 91 -1.69 -1.05 13.65
CA ARG A 91 -1.32 -2.37 14.18
C ARG A 91 -2.53 -3.03 14.83
N GLY A 92 -2.66 -4.34 14.68
CA GLY A 92 -3.70 -5.09 15.37
C GLY A 92 -4.24 -6.24 14.54
N THR A 93 -5.41 -6.71 14.97
CA THR A 93 -6.14 -7.81 14.35
C THR A 93 -7.64 -7.53 14.42
N ILE A 94 -8.40 -8.13 13.53
CA ILE A 94 -9.86 -8.15 13.59
C ILE A 94 -10.35 -9.58 13.42
N THR A 95 -11.25 -10.02 14.31
CA THR A 95 -11.85 -11.36 14.32
C THR A 95 -13.36 -11.23 14.35
N ALA A 96 -14.08 -12.35 14.15
CA ALA A 96 -15.53 -12.38 14.26
C ALA A 96 -16.03 -11.80 15.60
N GLU A 97 -15.30 -12.07 16.69
CA GLU A 97 -15.67 -11.62 18.03
C GLU A 97 -15.33 -10.15 18.26
N SER A 98 -14.16 -9.68 17.79
CA SER A 98 -13.72 -8.30 18.02
C SER A 98 -14.37 -7.30 17.05
N CYS A 99 -14.74 -7.74 15.85
CA CYS A 99 -15.24 -6.88 14.78
C CYS A 99 -16.41 -5.97 15.20
N PRO A 100 -17.52 -6.48 15.80
CA PRO A 100 -18.64 -5.61 16.18
C PRO A 100 -18.33 -4.74 17.41
N LYS A 101 -17.23 -5.00 18.13
CA LYS A 101 -16.80 -4.25 19.32
C LYS A 101 -15.86 -3.10 18.98
N GLN A 102 -15.20 -3.17 17.83
CA GLN A 102 -14.31 -2.09 17.37
C GLN A 102 -15.15 -0.94 16.80
N PRO A 103 -14.79 0.32 17.07
CA PRO A 103 -15.47 1.46 16.46
C PRO A 103 -15.22 1.52 14.95
N LEU A 104 -16.14 2.16 14.22
CA LEU A 104 -16.01 2.42 12.78
C LEU A 104 -15.96 3.94 12.58
N GLY A 105 -14.85 4.42 12.01
CA GLY A 105 -14.61 5.85 11.82
C GLY A 105 -14.69 6.65 13.12
N GLU A 106 -15.24 7.86 13.04
CA GLU A 106 -15.50 8.73 14.21
C GLU A 106 -16.83 8.41 14.92
N VAL A 107 -17.55 7.37 14.47
CA VAL A 107 -18.91 7.06 14.92
C VAL A 107 -18.87 6.02 16.05
N ALA A 108 -18.35 6.42 17.21
CA ALA A 108 -18.14 5.50 18.34
C ALA A 108 -19.43 4.97 18.99
N ASP A 109 -20.55 5.71 18.90
CA ASP A 109 -21.78 5.40 19.62
C ASP A 109 -22.80 4.57 18.81
N ARG A 110 -22.43 4.11 17.61
CA ARG A 110 -23.33 3.34 16.74
C ARG A 110 -22.94 1.87 16.74
N GLN A 111 -23.96 1.01 16.79
CA GLN A 111 -23.76 -0.43 16.68
C GLN A 111 -23.12 -0.76 15.33
N VAL A 112 -21.98 -1.46 15.39
CA VAL A 112 -21.26 -1.94 14.21
C VAL A 112 -21.82 -3.30 13.81
N THR A 113 -22.21 -3.42 12.54
CA THR A 113 -22.49 -4.72 11.91
C THR A 113 -21.25 -5.20 11.18
N CYS A 114 -21.02 -6.51 11.19
CA CYS A 114 -19.85 -7.14 10.58
C CYS A 114 -20.29 -8.33 9.72
N GLU A 115 -19.82 -8.36 8.49
CA GLU A 115 -19.99 -9.44 7.54
C GLU A 115 -18.61 -9.90 7.08
N HIS A 116 -18.33 -11.20 7.18
CA HIS A 116 -17.10 -11.75 6.63
C HIS A 116 -17.23 -11.86 5.10
N ASP A 117 -16.29 -11.31 4.35
CA ASP A 117 -16.29 -11.27 2.89
C ASP A 117 -14.88 -11.54 2.35
N GLY A 118 -14.65 -12.78 1.90
CA GLY A 118 -13.31 -13.24 1.52
C GLY A 118 -12.37 -13.23 2.73
N ASP A 119 -11.21 -12.58 2.59
CA ASP A 119 -10.22 -12.41 3.67
C ASP A 119 -10.44 -11.12 4.49
N ALA A 120 -11.52 -10.39 4.21
CA ALA A 120 -11.83 -9.09 4.82
C ALA A 120 -13.15 -9.10 5.59
N TRP A 121 -13.37 -8.06 6.38
CA TRP A 121 -14.64 -7.79 7.04
C TRP A 121 -15.30 -6.57 6.43
N TYR A 122 -16.49 -6.72 5.87
CA TYR A 122 -17.35 -5.60 5.53
C TYR A 122 -18.11 -5.15 6.78
N ARG A 123 -17.95 -3.88 7.15
CA ARG A 123 -18.48 -3.31 8.39
C ARG A 123 -19.36 -2.11 8.08
N LYS A 124 -20.42 -1.91 8.87
CA LYS A 124 -21.29 -0.71 8.74
C LYS A 124 -21.69 -0.17 10.10
N ALA A 125 -21.77 1.15 10.21
CA ALA A 125 -22.28 1.87 11.37
C ALA A 125 -22.80 3.25 10.94
N GLY A 126 -24.09 3.53 11.21
CA GLY A 126 -24.73 4.75 10.70
C GLY A 126 -24.65 4.83 9.18
N ASP A 127 -24.22 5.98 8.67
CA ASP A 127 -24.07 6.24 7.23
C ASP A 127 -22.69 5.83 6.69
N SER A 128 -21.81 5.30 7.55
CA SER A 128 -20.47 4.87 7.17
C SER A 128 -20.40 3.37 6.94
N HIS A 129 -19.56 2.98 5.99
CA HIS A 129 -19.15 1.60 5.78
C HIS A 129 -17.64 1.47 5.63
N GLU A 130 -17.14 0.27 5.89
CA GLU A 130 -15.71 -0.03 5.87
C GLU A 130 -15.44 -1.42 5.32
N TYR A 131 -14.30 -1.60 4.63
CA TYR A 131 -13.63 -2.90 4.55
C TYR A 131 -12.40 -2.90 5.45
N ALA A 132 -12.33 -3.86 6.38
CA ALA A 132 -11.16 -4.13 7.21
C ALA A 132 -10.43 -5.39 6.73
N VAL A 133 -9.19 -5.23 6.30
CA VAL A 133 -8.32 -6.30 5.80
C VAL A 133 -7.23 -6.58 6.83
N PRO A 134 -7.33 -7.66 7.63
CA PRO A 134 -6.26 -8.08 8.51
C PRO A 134 -5.09 -8.70 7.72
N GLY A 135 -3.85 -8.40 8.11
CA GLY A 135 -2.68 -9.05 7.53
C GLY A 135 -1.38 -8.58 8.15
N ASN A 136 -0.39 -9.47 8.33
CA ASN A 136 0.96 -9.12 8.80
C ASN A 136 1.01 -8.28 10.10
N GLY A 137 0.07 -8.51 11.02
CA GLY A 137 -0.01 -7.76 12.29
C GLY A 137 -0.57 -6.33 12.16
N VAL A 138 -1.08 -5.96 10.99
CA VAL A 138 -1.81 -4.71 10.74
C VAL A 138 -3.24 -4.99 10.32
N VAL A 139 -4.10 -3.98 10.41
CA VAL A 139 -5.43 -3.95 9.80
C VAL A 139 -5.51 -2.74 8.89
N ILE A 140 -5.74 -2.99 7.61
CA ILE A 140 -5.97 -1.94 6.61
C ILE A 140 -7.49 -1.68 6.59
N ARG A 141 -7.91 -0.43 6.83
CA ARG A 141 -9.31 -0.02 6.88
C ARG A 141 -9.59 0.97 5.76
N LEU A 142 -10.53 0.64 4.89
CA LEU A 142 -11.01 1.50 3.82
C LEU A 142 -12.40 1.99 4.24
N ILE A 143 -12.56 3.27 4.54
CA ILE A 143 -13.79 3.85 5.13
C ILE A 143 -14.40 4.88 4.18
N ALA A 144 -15.71 4.83 3.99
CA ALA A 144 -16.44 5.82 3.20
C ALA A 144 -17.87 6.04 3.71
N ASP A 145 -18.53 7.09 3.21
CA ASP A 145 -19.98 7.25 3.32
C ASP A 145 -20.66 6.25 2.37
N ALA A 146 -21.55 5.43 2.90
CA ALA A 146 -22.20 4.33 2.19
C ALA A 146 -23.10 4.80 1.02
N ASP A 147 -23.58 6.04 1.09
CA ASP A 147 -24.37 6.69 0.03
C ASP A 147 -23.51 7.38 -1.05
N LYS A 148 -22.19 7.47 -0.85
CA LYS A 148 -21.27 8.17 -1.76
C LYS A 148 -20.30 7.26 -2.48
N VAL A 149 -19.88 6.16 -1.83
CA VAL A 149 -19.00 5.16 -2.41
C VAL A 149 -19.70 3.81 -2.33
N ASP A 150 -19.88 3.15 -3.47
CA ASP A 150 -20.52 1.83 -3.48
C ASP A 150 -19.65 0.78 -2.79
N ARG A 151 -20.29 -0.20 -2.12
CA ARG A 151 -19.60 -1.35 -1.51
C ARG A 151 -18.65 -2.03 -2.48
N THR A 152 -19.01 -2.14 -3.76
CA THR A 152 -18.17 -2.78 -4.79
C THR A 152 -16.90 -1.99 -5.10
N ILE A 153 -16.95 -0.65 -5.05
CA ILE A 153 -15.75 0.19 -5.24
C ILE A 153 -14.84 0.03 -4.02
N LEU A 154 -15.41 0.13 -2.82
CA LEU A 154 -14.64 0.00 -1.58
C LEU A 154 -14.02 -1.40 -1.43
N ARG A 155 -14.72 -2.44 -1.88
CA ARG A 155 -14.19 -3.81 -1.95
C ARG A 155 -12.97 -3.92 -2.86
N LYS A 156 -13.06 -3.37 -4.07
CA LYS A 156 -11.93 -3.36 -5.02
C LYS A 156 -10.73 -2.61 -4.47
N ALA A 157 -10.96 -1.50 -3.75
CA ALA A 157 -9.91 -0.77 -3.06
C ALA A 157 -9.27 -1.63 -1.95
N ALA A 158 -10.06 -2.37 -1.18
CA ALA A 158 -9.54 -3.27 -0.16
C ALA A 158 -8.72 -4.43 -0.76
N GLU A 159 -9.24 -5.07 -1.81
CA GLU A 159 -8.55 -6.15 -2.53
C GLU A 159 -7.25 -5.68 -3.22
N SER A 160 -7.18 -4.40 -3.57
CA SER A 160 -6.00 -3.79 -4.21
C SER A 160 -5.08 -3.10 -3.20
N ALA A 161 -5.30 -3.25 -1.90
CA ALA A 161 -4.45 -2.62 -0.90
C ALA A 161 -3.10 -3.37 -0.77
N HIS A 162 -1.99 -2.64 -0.89
CA HIS A 162 -0.65 -3.23 -0.87
C HIS A 162 0.42 -2.24 -0.41
N ARG A 163 1.63 -2.74 -0.19
CA ARG A 163 2.82 -1.93 0.06
C ARG A 163 3.18 -1.17 -1.22
N PRO A 164 3.51 0.14 -1.15
CA PRO A 164 3.77 0.92 -2.35
C PRO A 164 4.99 0.41 -3.10
N ASP A 165 4.94 0.49 -4.43
CA ASP A 165 6.14 0.56 -5.27
C ASP A 165 6.76 1.97 -5.27
N ASP A 166 7.91 2.16 -5.93
CA ASP A 166 8.59 3.47 -5.99
C ASP A 166 7.70 4.58 -6.60
N VAL A 167 6.86 4.24 -7.58
CA VAL A 167 6.00 5.21 -8.28
C VAL A 167 4.84 5.61 -7.39
N GLU A 168 4.23 4.65 -6.72
CA GLU A 168 3.16 4.88 -5.75
C GLU A 168 3.67 5.64 -4.54
N LEU A 169 4.87 5.32 -4.04
CA LEU A 169 5.50 6.06 -2.96
C LEU A 169 5.74 7.52 -3.36
N ALA A 170 6.26 7.77 -4.56
CA ALA A 170 6.45 9.12 -5.09
C ALA A 170 5.13 9.90 -5.21
N ALA A 171 4.01 9.23 -5.52
CA ALA A 171 2.69 9.87 -5.58
C ALA A 171 2.14 10.30 -4.20
N LEU A 172 2.63 9.71 -3.11
CA LEU A 172 2.28 10.10 -1.73
C LEU A 172 3.07 11.32 -1.23
N LEU A 173 4.32 11.46 -1.67
CA LEU A 173 5.23 12.50 -1.18
C LEU A 173 4.82 13.88 -1.65
N PRO A 174 4.70 14.91 -0.78
CA PRO A 174 4.35 16.28 -1.17
C PRO A 174 5.13 16.77 -2.40
N THR A 175 4.45 17.43 -3.34
CA THR A 175 5.12 18.05 -4.47
C THR A 175 6.01 19.14 -3.90
N SER A 176 7.32 18.99 -4.07
CA SER A 176 8.25 20.09 -3.86
C SER A 176 7.89 21.13 -4.90
N ASN A 177 7.10 22.13 -4.51
CA ASN A 177 6.95 23.34 -5.31
C ASN A 177 8.37 23.85 -5.48
N GLY A 178 8.90 23.78 -6.70
CA GLY A 178 10.20 24.33 -7.01
C GLY A 178 10.23 25.74 -6.45
N ALA A 179 11.04 25.95 -5.41
CA ALA A 179 11.43 27.28 -5.01
C ALA A 179 12.22 27.81 -6.22
N GLY A 180 11.49 28.48 -7.11
CA GLY A 180 12.06 29.23 -8.19
C GLY A 180 13.04 30.21 -7.59
N THR A 181 14.27 30.11 -8.07
CA THR A 181 15.39 31.03 -7.91
C THR A 181 14.98 32.49 -7.90
#